data_AF-A0A261BGK2-F1
#
_entry.id   AF-A0A261BGK2-F1
#
_cell.length_a   1.000
_cell.length_b   1.000
_cell.length_c   1.000
_cell.angle_alpha   90.00
_cell.angle_beta   90.00
_cell.angle_gamma   90.00
#
_symmetry.space_group_name_H-M   'P 1'
#
loop_
_entity.id
_entity.type
_entity.pdbx_description
1 polymer ?
#
loop_
_entity_poly.entity_id
_entity_poly.type
_entity_poly.pdbx_seq_one_letter_code
_entity_poly.pdbx_strand_id
1 'polypeptide(L)'
;MLVEKRFESVHKKKSGSIELFQLNTTLLFWVGFVPPLFAAVFAILTAITLHQDKITNYAWICGRAFLPSLSRIINLTLEGLVWQLCIFFHIPFRLLELSVGWVRYGRLESKNNKRRFWYKMHRHLYLIFGVTELILLSGLSAIGEKEHGIWHVCFFYSFGVVALLFFISNTVCHSQSLYFLNPYGRISYHVKIGISICYFLSAPAIATFYALYWKACFTWAYELFALVEYLDVFMVIFYHGCCVYWDIQHKVVFTVRLNKSSDKNVDKDDTGKELTTEL
;
A
#
# COMPACT_ATOMS: atom_id res chain seq x y z
N MET A 1 -1.29 -27.79 -14.98
CA MET A 1 -0.10 -26.94 -14.78
C MET A 1 0.40 -27.21 -13.37
N LEU A 2 1.42 -28.07 -13.23
CA LEU A 2 1.98 -28.47 -11.93
C LEU A 2 2.79 -27.31 -11.37
N VAL A 3 2.18 -26.50 -10.52
CA VAL A 3 2.91 -25.57 -9.66
C VAL A 3 3.66 -26.43 -8.65
N GLU A 4 4.94 -26.66 -8.91
CA GLU A 4 5.87 -27.26 -7.97
C GLU A 4 5.73 -26.51 -6.63
N LYS A 5 5.19 -27.19 -5.60
CA LYS A 5 4.88 -26.60 -4.29
C LYS A 5 6.19 -26.28 -3.57
N ARG A 6 6.81 -25.15 -3.91
CA ARG A 6 8.05 -24.64 -3.32
C ARG A 6 7.91 -24.29 -1.83
N PHE A 7 6.68 -24.14 -1.32
CA PHE A 7 6.38 -23.85 0.08
C PHE A 7 5.25 -24.71 0.61
N GLU A 8 5.40 -25.27 1.82
CA GLU A 8 4.30 -25.93 2.52
C GLU A 8 3.19 -24.92 2.88
N SER A 9 1.92 -25.32 2.69
CA SER A 9 0.76 -24.49 3.04
C SER A 9 0.62 -24.34 4.55
N VAL A 10 0.34 -23.11 5.03
CA VAL A 10 0.20 -22.75 6.47
C VAL A 10 -0.82 -23.64 7.18
N HIS A 11 -1.89 -24.03 6.50
CA HIS A 11 -2.88 -24.96 7.04
C HIS A 11 -2.74 -26.26 6.25
N LYS A 12 -2.07 -27.24 6.85
CA LYS A 12 -2.09 -28.62 6.34
C LYS A 12 -3.54 -29.03 6.20
N LYS A 13 -3.89 -29.59 5.03
CA LYS A 13 -5.25 -30.03 4.74
C LYS A 13 -5.64 -31.04 5.81
N LYS A 14 -6.51 -30.67 6.76
CA LYS A 14 -7.10 -31.64 7.69
C LYS A 14 -7.85 -32.66 6.85
N SER A 15 -7.64 -33.95 7.12
CA SER A 15 -8.36 -35.02 6.45
C SER A 15 -9.86 -34.78 6.61
N GLY A 16 -10.59 -34.58 5.50
CA GLY A 16 -12.02 -34.24 5.50
C GLY A 16 -12.39 -32.76 5.29
N SER A 17 -11.43 -31.86 5.07
CA SER A 17 -11.74 -30.45 4.71
C SER A 17 -12.12 -30.30 3.23
N ILE A 18 -13.28 -29.67 2.98
CA ILE A 18 -13.76 -29.32 1.63
C ILE A 18 -13.32 -27.89 1.33
N GLU A 19 -12.63 -27.68 0.21
CA GLU A 19 -12.26 -26.35 -0.26
C GLU A 19 -13.47 -25.72 -0.95
N LEU A 20 -14.04 -24.67 -0.34
CA LEU A 20 -15.23 -23.98 -0.83
C LEU A 20 -14.88 -22.99 -1.94
N PHE A 21 -13.78 -22.25 -1.76
CA PHE A 21 -13.37 -21.20 -2.68
C PHE A 21 -11.87 -20.95 -2.59
N GLN A 22 -11.23 -20.79 -3.76
CA GLN A 22 -9.83 -20.39 -3.87
C GLN A 22 -9.76 -19.04 -4.59
N LEU A 23 -9.28 -18.02 -3.88
CA LEU A 23 -9.10 -16.69 -4.45
C LEU A 23 -7.79 -16.64 -5.20
N ASN A 24 -7.86 -16.27 -6.49
CA ASN A 24 -6.66 -16.07 -7.28
C ASN A 24 -5.94 -14.81 -6.77
N THR A 25 -4.77 -14.99 -6.20
CA THR A 25 -3.91 -13.92 -5.68
C THR A 25 -3.51 -12.92 -6.76
N THR A 26 -3.50 -13.32 -8.03
CA THR A 26 -3.29 -12.41 -9.17
C THR A 26 -4.48 -11.49 -9.40
N LEU A 27 -5.72 -11.93 -9.13
CA LEU A 27 -6.90 -11.05 -9.20
C LEU A 27 -6.83 -9.97 -8.11
N LEU A 28 -6.43 -10.38 -6.90
CA LEU A 28 -6.18 -9.45 -5.79
C LEU A 28 -5.10 -8.41 -6.16
N PHE A 29 -4.07 -8.82 -6.92
CA PHE A 29 -3.05 -7.91 -7.46
C PHE A 29 -3.65 -6.86 -8.39
N TRP A 30 -4.41 -7.29 -9.40
CA TRP A 30 -5.01 -6.39 -10.37
C TRP A 30 -5.98 -5.41 -9.72
N VAL A 31 -6.80 -5.89 -8.78
CA VAL A 31 -7.77 -5.07 -8.06
C VAL A 31 -7.11 -4.15 -7.03
N GLY A 32 -5.96 -4.52 -6.47
CA GLY A 32 -5.18 -3.66 -5.58
C GLY A 32 -4.43 -2.55 -6.32
N PHE A 33 -3.79 -2.85 -7.44
CA PHE A 33 -2.87 -1.90 -8.09
C PHE A 33 -3.53 -1.02 -9.15
N VAL A 34 -4.47 -1.57 -9.93
CA VAL A 34 -5.02 -0.85 -11.08
C VAL A 34 -5.94 0.31 -10.72
N PRO A 35 -6.84 0.22 -9.71
CA PRO A 35 -7.75 1.33 -9.46
C PRO A 35 -7.04 2.65 -9.13
N PRO A 36 -6.02 2.71 -8.24
CA PRO A 36 -5.28 3.95 -8.00
C PRO A 36 -4.53 4.46 -9.23
N LEU A 37 -3.91 3.56 -10.00
CA LEU A 37 -3.19 3.94 -11.22
C LEU A 37 -4.13 4.49 -12.29
N PHE A 38 -5.26 3.81 -12.51
CA PHE A 38 -6.29 4.25 -13.43
C PHE A 38 -6.86 5.61 -13.00
N ALA A 39 -7.17 5.80 -11.73
CA ALA A 39 -7.66 7.07 -11.21
C ALA A 39 -6.66 8.21 -11.43
N ALA A 40 -5.37 7.99 -11.16
CA ALA A 40 -4.33 9.01 -11.38
C ALA A 40 -4.19 9.38 -12.85
N VAL A 41 -4.09 8.39 -13.74
CA VAL A 41 -3.96 8.63 -15.18
C VAL A 41 -5.23 9.26 -15.75
N PHE A 42 -6.40 8.77 -15.36
CA PHE A 42 -7.69 9.32 -15.77
C PHE A 42 -7.80 10.78 -15.36
N ALA A 43 -7.56 11.10 -14.09
CA ALA A 43 -7.64 12.47 -13.57
C ALA A 43 -6.72 13.43 -14.32
N ILE A 44 -5.47 13.02 -14.60
CA ILE A 44 -4.51 13.84 -15.36
C ILE A 44 -4.97 14.04 -16.81
N LEU A 45 -5.42 12.98 -17.48
CA LEU A 45 -5.87 13.05 -18.88
C LEU A 45 -7.14 13.89 -19.04
N THR A 46 -8.13 13.72 -18.15
CA THR A 46 -9.36 14.51 -18.19
C THR A 46 -9.11 15.96 -17.82
N ALA A 47 -8.22 16.24 -16.86
CA ALA A 47 -7.80 17.60 -16.53
C ALA A 47 -7.22 18.31 -17.76
N ILE A 48 -6.31 17.66 -18.49
CA ILE A 48 -5.66 18.24 -19.67
C ILE A 48 -6.66 18.41 -20.83
N THR A 49 -7.57 17.45 -21.05
CA THR A 49 -8.45 17.44 -22.24
C THR A 49 -9.75 18.24 -22.07
N LEU A 50 -10.39 18.21 -20.90
CA LEU A 50 -11.72 18.80 -20.68
C LEU A 50 -11.67 20.13 -19.92
N HIS A 51 -10.62 20.36 -19.14
CA HIS A 51 -10.57 21.47 -18.18
C HIS A 51 -9.35 22.38 -18.34
N GLN A 52 -8.68 22.36 -19.50
CA GLN A 52 -7.45 23.11 -19.77
C GLN A 52 -7.54 24.59 -19.36
N ASP A 53 -8.65 25.27 -19.68
CA ASP A 53 -8.83 26.70 -19.39
C ASP A 53 -8.97 27.01 -17.89
N LYS A 54 -9.58 26.11 -17.11
CA LYS A 54 -9.75 26.24 -15.65
C LYS A 54 -8.49 25.86 -14.88
N ILE A 55 -7.56 25.18 -15.54
CA ILE A 55 -6.44 24.47 -14.93
C ILE A 55 -5.09 25.12 -15.24
N THR A 56 -4.91 25.68 -16.43
CA THR A 56 -3.62 26.25 -16.89
C THR A 56 -3.56 27.77 -16.79
N ASN A 57 -4.67 28.44 -16.45
CA ASN A 57 -4.77 29.90 -16.44
C ASN A 57 -5.52 30.43 -15.21
N TYR A 58 -5.37 29.77 -14.05
CA TYR A 58 -5.95 30.27 -12.82
C TYR A 58 -5.00 31.23 -12.12
N ALA A 59 -5.56 32.33 -11.62
CA ALA A 59 -4.86 33.22 -10.72
C ALA A 59 -4.81 32.56 -9.33
N TRP A 60 -3.61 32.46 -8.78
CA TRP A 60 -3.37 32.07 -7.40
C TRP A 60 -2.56 33.16 -6.72
N ILE A 61 -2.35 33.03 -5.40
CA ILE A 61 -1.86 34.08 -4.50
C ILE A 61 -0.70 34.92 -5.09
N CYS A 62 0.28 34.26 -5.72
CA CYS A 62 1.49 34.91 -6.22
C CYS A 62 1.56 35.04 -7.75
N GLY A 63 0.51 34.64 -8.49
CA GLY A 63 0.50 34.71 -9.96
C GLY A 63 -0.29 33.59 -10.63
N ARG A 64 -0.18 33.51 -11.96
CA ARG A 64 -0.79 32.44 -12.74
C ARG A 64 0.06 31.18 -12.63
N ALA A 65 -0.59 30.05 -12.38
CA ALA A 65 0.03 28.73 -12.39
C ALA A 65 -0.37 28.00 -13.67
N PHE A 66 0.62 27.45 -14.38
CA PHE A 66 0.41 26.77 -15.66
C PHE A 66 0.20 25.25 -15.49
N LEU A 67 0.85 24.64 -14.49
CA LEU A 67 0.70 23.23 -14.16
C LEU A 67 -0.15 23.09 -12.88
N PRO A 68 -1.30 22.40 -12.89
CA PRO A 68 -2.03 22.11 -11.66
C PRO A 68 -1.29 21.09 -10.80
N SER A 69 -1.51 21.15 -9.49
CA SER A 69 -1.21 20.04 -8.57
C SER A 69 -2.25 18.91 -8.69
N LEU A 70 -1.86 17.67 -8.38
CA LEU A 70 -2.77 16.53 -8.35
C LEU A 70 -3.89 16.76 -7.32
N SER A 71 -3.53 17.27 -6.14
CA SER A 71 -4.48 17.67 -5.10
C SER A 71 -5.57 18.64 -5.58
N ARG A 72 -5.25 19.49 -6.58
CA ARG A 72 -6.20 20.41 -7.20
C ARG A 72 -7.08 19.71 -8.25
N ILE A 73 -6.49 18.80 -9.04
CA ILE A 73 -7.23 18.03 -10.05
C ILE A 73 -8.32 17.19 -9.39
N ILE A 74 -7.98 16.46 -8.32
CA ILE A 74 -8.93 15.59 -7.60
C ILE A 74 -10.04 16.38 -6.89
N ASN A 75 -9.92 17.70 -6.80
CA ASN A 75 -10.94 18.58 -6.23
C ASN A 75 -11.95 19.08 -7.29
N LEU A 76 -11.80 18.68 -8.55
CA LEU A 76 -12.84 18.83 -9.58
C LEU A 76 -13.91 17.73 -9.41
N THR A 77 -15.13 18.00 -9.85
CA THR A 77 -16.29 17.14 -9.55
C THR A 77 -16.23 15.78 -10.25
N LEU A 78 -15.77 15.73 -11.51
CA LEU A 78 -15.71 14.48 -12.27
C LEU A 78 -14.49 13.65 -11.86
N GLU A 79 -13.32 14.30 -11.87
CA GLU A 79 -12.03 13.71 -11.54
C GLU A 79 -12.00 13.23 -10.09
N GLY A 80 -12.53 14.04 -9.16
CA GLY A 80 -12.65 13.70 -7.75
C GLY A 80 -13.57 12.52 -7.50
N LEU A 81 -14.71 12.43 -8.19
CA LEU A 81 -15.64 11.30 -8.01
C LEU A 81 -15.01 9.98 -8.47
N VAL A 82 -14.37 9.97 -9.64
CA VAL A 82 -13.67 8.78 -10.14
C VAL A 82 -12.51 8.40 -9.21
N TRP A 83 -11.75 9.40 -8.74
CA TRP A 83 -10.68 9.20 -7.77
C TRP A 83 -11.19 8.55 -6.48
N GLN A 84 -12.20 9.13 -5.86
CA GLN A 84 -12.81 8.62 -4.62
C GLN A 84 -13.32 7.19 -4.80
N LEU A 85 -14.05 6.91 -5.87
CA LEU A 85 -14.59 5.57 -6.13
C LEU A 85 -13.48 4.54 -6.27
N CYS A 86 -12.43 4.84 -7.02
CA CYS A 86 -11.28 3.95 -7.20
C CYS A 86 -10.48 3.74 -5.90
N ILE A 87 -10.25 4.79 -5.11
CA ILE A 87 -9.53 4.70 -3.84
C ILE A 87 -10.34 3.93 -2.79
N PHE A 88 -11.63 4.20 -2.63
CA PHE A 88 -12.48 3.48 -1.69
C PHE A 88 -12.67 2.02 -2.06
N PHE A 89 -12.75 1.70 -3.35
CA PHE A 89 -12.76 0.32 -3.80
C PHE A 89 -11.43 -0.39 -3.52
N HIS A 90 -10.30 0.31 -3.61
CA HIS A 90 -8.97 -0.22 -3.36
C HIS A 90 -8.69 -0.55 -1.88
N ILE A 91 -9.15 0.29 -0.94
CA ILE A 91 -8.79 0.22 0.48
C ILE A 91 -8.99 -1.18 1.13
N PRO A 92 -10.14 -1.87 0.97
CA PRO A 92 -10.35 -3.19 1.58
C PRO A 92 -9.31 -4.23 1.13
N PHE A 93 -8.93 -4.21 -0.14
CA PHE A 93 -7.93 -5.13 -0.68
C PHE A 93 -6.54 -4.83 -0.15
N ARG A 94 -6.24 -3.54 0.08
CA ARG A 94 -4.99 -3.11 0.71
C ARG A 94 -4.91 -3.55 2.18
N LEU A 95 -6.02 -3.49 2.93
CA LEU A 95 -6.08 -4.02 4.29
C LEU A 95 -5.83 -5.54 4.34
N LEU A 96 -6.41 -6.29 3.38
CA LEU A 96 -6.15 -7.71 3.25
C LEU A 96 -4.67 -7.98 2.94
N GLU A 97 -4.06 -7.18 2.06
CA GLU A 97 -2.63 -7.28 1.75
C GLU A 97 -1.74 -7.04 2.98
N LEU A 98 -2.01 -5.98 3.75
CA LEU A 98 -1.28 -5.67 4.98
C LEU A 98 -1.39 -6.81 6.00
N SER A 99 -2.58 -7.37 6.16
CA SER A 99 -2.84 -8.50 7.05
C SER A 99 -2.05 -9.75 6.66
N VAL A 100 -1.97 -10.03 5.35
CA VAL A 100 -1.20 -11.15 4.80
C VAL A 100 0.30 -10.89 4.93
N GLY A 101 0.74 -9.67 4.66
CA GLY A 101 2.11 -9.22 4.84
C GLY A 101 2.59 -9.42 6.28
N TRP A 102 1.76 -9.03 7.25
CA TRP A 102 2.00 -9.23 8.68
C TRP A 102 2.27 -10.69 9.05
N VAL A 103 1.35 -11.59 8.71
CA VAL A 103 1.46 -13.03 9.00
C VAL A 103 2.70 -13.62 8.32
N ARG A 104 2.95 -13.21 7.07
CA ARG A 104 4.09 -13.66 6.27
C ARG A 104 5.43 -13.26 6.90
N TYR A 105 5.57 -12.00 7.33
CA TYR A 105 6.78 -11.53 8.01
C TYR A 105 7.00 -12.26 9.34
N GLY A 106 5.93 -12.61 10.07
CA GLY A 106 6.08 -13.45 11.25
C GLY A 106 6.64 -14.85 10.97
N ARG A 107 6.29 -15.45 9.82
CA ARG A 107 6.67 -16.83 9.48
C ARG A 107 8.02 -16.95 8.79
N LEU A 108 8.35 -16.02 7.90
CA LEU A 108 9.58 -16.03 7.11
C LEU A 108 10.75 -15.34 7.83
N GLU A 109 10.68 -15.20 9.16
CA GLU A 109 11.77 -14.66 9.96
C GLU A 109 13.03 -15.54 9.78
N SER A 110 14.15 -14.94 9.36
CA SER A 110 15.42 -15.63 9.26
C SER A 110 15.89 -16.11 10.64
N LYS A 111 16.24 -17.40 10.75
CA LYS A 111 16.77 -18.02 11.99
C LYS A 111 18.09 -17.38 12.45
N ASN A 112 18.83 -16.74 11.55
CA ASN A 112 20.13 -16.12 11.84
C ASN A 112 20.01 -14.65 12.29
N ASN A 113 18.79 -14.16 12.56
CA ASN A 113 18.60 -12.77 12.94
C ASN A 113 19.01 -12.51 14.40
N LYS A 114 20.18 -11.88 14.60
CA LYS A 114 20.69 -11.47 15.92
C LYS A 114 19.85 -10.37 16.59
N ARG A 115 19.02 -9.63 15.85
CA ARG A 115 18.22 -8.49 16.33
C ARG A 115 16.71 -8.76 16.24
N ARG A 116 16.28 -9.87 16.84
CA ARG A 116 14.88 -10.31 16.83
C ARG A 116 13.88 -9.30 17.39
N PHE A 117 14.25 -8.59 18.46
CA PHE A 117 13.40 -7.55 19.04
C PHE A 117 13.10 -6.42 18.04
N TRP A 118 14.15 -5.88 17.40
CA TRP A 118 14.02 -4.86 16.37
C TRP A 118 13.15 -5.30 15.21
N TYR A 119 13.29 -6.55 14.77
CA TYR A 119 12.46 -7.11 13.71
C TYR A 119 10.98 -7.18 14.10
N LYS A 120 10.67 -7.69 15.29
CA LYS A 120 9.30 -7.73 15.80
C LYS A 120 8.69 -6.34 15.91
N MET A 121 9.47 -5.36 16.37
CA MET A 121 9.03 -3.96 16.45
C MET A 121 8.69 -3.40 15.06
N HIS A 122 9.59 -3.55 14.07
CA HIS A 122 9.33 -3.08 12.70
C HIS A 122 8.14 -3.80 12.05
N ARG A 123 7.90 -5.06 12.43
CA ARG A 123 6.68 -5.77 12.03
C ARG A 123 5.46 -4.99 12.51
N HIS A 124 5.37 -4.68 13.83
CA HIS A 124 4.26 -3.91 14.45
C HIS A 124 4.09 -2.55 13.79
N LEU A 125 5.19 -1.84 13.58
CA LEU A 125 5.20 -0.55 12.89
C LEU A 125 4.72 -0.65 11.45
N TYR A 126 5.08 -1.70 10.70
CA TYR A 126 4.58 -1.93 9.34
C TYR A 126 3.05 -1.99 9.30
N LEU A 127 2.41 -2.71 10.23
CA LEU A 127 0.95 -2.80 10.28
C LEU A 127 0.32 -1.46 10.68
N ILE A 128 0.85 -0.84 11.74
CA ILE A 128 0.31 0.44 12.26
C ILE A 128 0.43 1.53 11.21
N PHE A 129 1.62 1.74 10.64
CA PHE A 129 1.82 2.77 9.62
C PHE A 129 1.04 2.46 8.34
N GLY A 130 0.93 1.19 7.92
CA GLY A 130 0.13 0.84 6.75
C GLY A 130 -1.36 1.10 6.94
N VAL A 131 -1.93 0.83 8.12
CA VAL A 131 -3.33 1.16 8.42
C VAL A 131 -3.54 2.66 8.51
N THR A 132 -2.64 3.37 9.20
CA THR A 132 -2.68 4.84 9.30
C THR A 132 -2.56 5.51 7.93
N GLU A 133 -1.69 5.01 7.05
CA GLU A 133 -1.55 5.47 5.66
C GLU A 133 -2.88 5.39 4.91
N LEU A 134 -3.61 4.27 5.04
CA LEU A 134 -4.92 4.10 4.38
C LEU A 134 -6.00 5.02 4.95
N ILE A 135 -5.99 5.27 6.27
CA ILE A 135 -6.91 6.22 6.90
C ILE A 135 -6.62 7.64 6.39
N LEU A 136 -5.35 8.03 6.34
CA LEU A 136 -4.94 9.35 5.83
C LEU A 136 -5.25 9.51 4.34
N LEU A 137 -5.04 8.46 3.53
CA LEU A 137 -5.41 8.44 2.10
C LEU A 137 -6.93 8.57 1.90
N SER A 138 -7.71 7.92 2.75
CA SER A 138 -9.18 8.05 2.77
C SER A 138 -9.58 9.49 3.07
N GLY A 139 -8.97 10.10 4.10
CA GLY A 139 -9.20 11.50 4.48
C GLY A 139 -8.82 12.47 3.38
N LEU A 140 -7.65 12.28 2.75
CA LEU A 140 -7.17 13.09 1.63
C LEU A 140 -8.08 13.01 0.40
N SER A 141 -8.68 11.83 0.17
CA SER A 141 -9.60 11.61 -0.95
C SER A 141 -11.01 12.14 -0.66
N ALA A 142 -11.46 12.10 0.59
CA ALA A 142 -12.79 12.56 1.00
C ALA A 142 -12.85 14.09 1.15
N ILE A 143 -11.83 14.70 1.75
CA ILE A 143 -11.82 16.13 2.07
C ILE A 143 -11.08 16.88 0.97
N GLY A 144 -11.85 17.57 0.13
CA GLY A 144 -11.32 18.41 -0.93
C GLY A 144 -10.75 19.74 -0.41
N GLU A 145 -9.79 20.30 -1.16
CA GLU A 145 -9.20 21.62 -0.87
C GLU A 145 -10.28 22.74 -0.82
N LYS A 146 -11.39 22.59 -1.57
CA LYS A 146 -12.50 23.58 -1.62
C LYS A 146 -13.24 23.71 -0.30
N GLU A 147 -13.39 22.61 0.44
CA GLU A 147 -14.16 22.58 1.67
C GLU A 147 -13.27 23.06 2.83
N HIS A 148 -12.09 22.43 2.95
CA HIS A 148 -11.20 22.62 4.10
C HIS A 148 -9.72 22.50 3.70
N GLY A 149 -9.20 23.49 2.96
CA GLY A 149 -7.82 23.49 2.45
C GLY A 149 -6.73 23.27 3.50
N ILE A 150 -6.85 23.83 4.70
CA ILE A 150 -5.86 23.64 5.79
C ILE A 150 -5.79 22.16 6.19
N TRP A 151 -6.94 21.52 6.40
CA TRP A 151 -7.01 20.11 6.77
C TRP A 151 -6.48 19.22 5.66
N HIS A 152 -6.78 19.52 4.40
CA HIS A 152 -6.24 18.81 3.25
C HIS A 152 -4.71 18.83 3.22
N VAL A 153 -4.10 20.00 3.43
CA VAL A 153 -2.63 20.15 3.52
C VAL A 153 -2.05 19.36 4.70
N CYS A 154 -2.73 19.37 5.86
CA CYS A 154 -2.31 18.56 7.01
C CYS A 154 -2.36 17.06 6.71
N PHE A 155 -3.42 16.57 6.04
CA PHE A 155 -3.53 15.17 5.63
C PHE A 155 -2.44 14.80 4.63
N PHE A 156 -2.15 15.67 3.66
CA PHE A 156 -1.12 15.45 2.64
C PHE A 156 0.27 15.27 3.26
N TYR A 157 0.71 16.18 4.14
CA TYR A 157 2.00 16.05 4.81
C TYR A 157 2.06 14.86 5.77
N SER A 158 0.99 14.63 6.54
CA SER A 158 0.91 13.49 7.46
C SER A 158 0.98 12.16 6.71
N PHE A 159 0.28 12.08 5.57
CA PHE A 159 0.33 10.92 4.68
C PHE A 159 1.76 10.65 4.20
N GLY A 160 2.47 11.67 3.71
CA GLY A 160 3.84 11.50 3.22
C GLY A 160 4.82 11.01 4.28
N VAL A 161 4.73 11.55 5.51
CA VAL A 161 5.58 11.09 6.62
C VAL A 161 5.26 9.64 7.01
N VAL A 162 3.97 9.30 7.12
CA VAL A 162 3.55 7.95 7.49
C VAL A 162 3.91 6.94 6.39
N ALA A 163 3.76 7.29 5.12
CA ALA A 163 4.14 6.47 3.97
C ALA A 163 5.65 6.18 3.98
N LEU A 164 6.49 7.18 4.27
CA LEU A 164 7.93 6.99 4.42
C LEU A 164 8.27 6.02 5.56
N LEU A 165 7.64 6.18 6.73
CA LEU A 165 7.83 5.27 7.88
C LEU A 165 7.37 3.85 7.56
N PHE A 166 6.30 3.70 6.79
CA PHE A 166 5.84 2.42 6.26
C PHE A 166 6.89 1.81 5.31
N PHE A 167 7.45 2.58 4.37
CA PHE A 167 8.49 2.10 3.45
C PHE A 167 9.74 1.62 4.17
N ILE A 168 10.18 2.35 5.19
CA ILE A 168 11.32 1.95 6.03
C ILE A 168 11.00 0.64 6.75
N SER A 169 9.84 0.56 7.40
CA SER A 169 9.41 -0.64 8.14
C SER A 169 9.28 -1.87 7.24
N ASN A 170 8.68 -1.70 6.07
CA ASN A 170 8.53 -2.75 5.07
C ASN A 170 9.88 -3.21 4.52
N THR A 171 10.80 -2.29 4.24
CA THR A 171 12.13 -2.60 3.71
C THR A 171 12.98 -3.36 4.73
N VAL A 172 12.94 -2.95 6.01
CA VAL A 172 13.60 -3.68 7.11
C VAL A 172 13.00 -5.09 7.24
N CYS A 173 11.68 -5.22 7.25
CA CYS A 173 11.02 -6.52 7.32
C CYS A 173 11.38 -7.42 6.12
N HIS A 174 11.45 -6.86 4.92
CA HIS A 174 11.83 -7.57 3.70
C HIS A 174 13.28 -8.04 3.71
N SER A 175 14.21 -7.21 4.19
CA SER A 175 15.65 -7.54 4.28
C SER A 175 15.93 -8.79 5.11
N GLN A 176 15.16 -9.00 6.19
CA GLN A 176 15.35 -10.10 7.13
C GLN A 176 14.50 -11.34 6.82
N SER A 177 13.62 -11.27 5.82
CA SER A 177 12.70 -12.36 5.47
C SER A 177 12.83 -12.78 4.00
N LEU A 178 12.37 -11.92 3.09
CA LEU A 178 12.22 -12.22 1.67
C LEU A 178 13.51 -12.06 0.86
N TYR A 179 14.53 -11.39 1.41
CA TYR A 179 15.81 -11.19 0.73
C TYR A 179 16.51 -12.49 0.30
N PHE A 180 16.37 -13.54 1.09
CA PHE A 180 17.01 -14.84 0.83
C PHE A 180 16.29 -15.69 -0.24
N LEU A 181 15.14 -15.22 -0.73
CA LEU A 181 14.32 -15.92 -1.73
C LEU A 181 14.68 -15.48 -3.16
N ASN A 182 15.63 -16.16 -3.78
CA ASN A 182 16.07 -15.92 -5.15
C ASN A 182 15.04 -16.47 -6.18
N PRO A 183 14.82 -15.84 -7.35
CA PRO A 183 15.41 -14.59 -7.87
C PRO A 183 14.66 -13.30 -7.49
N TYR A 184 13.34 -13.38 -7.27
CA TYR A 184 12.48 -12.19 -7.13
C TYR A 184 12.69 -11.40 -5.84
N GLY A 185 13.17 -12.03 -4.76
CA GLY A 185 13.34 -11.39 -3.45
C GLY A 185 14.40 -10.28 -3.45
N ARG A 186 15.51 -10.47 -4.18
CA ARG A 186 16.59 -9.47 -4.29
C ARG A 186 16.21 -8.30 -5.17
N ILE A 187 15.59 -8.57 -6.33
CA ILE A 187 15.13 -7.53 -7.25
C ILE A 187 14.11 -6.63 -6.54
N SER A 188 13.11 -7.23 -5.89
CA SER A 188 12.12 -6.50 -5.08
C SER A 188 12.78 -5.63 -4.01
N TYR A 189 13.80 -6.15 -3.34
CA TYR A 189 14.52 -5.39 -2.30
C TYR A 189 15.25 -4.16 -2.84
N HIS A 190 15.99 -4.31 -3.94
CA HIS A 190 16.72 -3.19 -4.54
C HIS A 190 15.78 -2.11 -5.09
N VAL A 191 14.67 -2.51 -5.73
CA VAL A 191 13.67 -1.55 -6.20
C VAL A 191 13.01 -0.81 -5.04
N LYS A 192 12.64 -1.51 -3.96
CA LYS A 192 12.07 -0.88 -2.76
C LYS A 192 13.02 0.14 -2.14
N ILE A 193 14.31 -0.18 -2.04
CA ILE A 193 15.32 0.77 -1.55
C ILE A 193 15.40 1.98 -2.48
N GLY A 194 15.50 1.77 -3.79
CA GLY A 194 15.58 2.84 -4.78
C GLY A 194 14.40 3.81 -4.65
N ILE A 195 13.17 3.28 -4.65
CA ILE A 195 11.95 4.09 -4.50
C ILE A 195 11.93 4.79 -3.13
N SER A 196 12.31 4.11 -2.05
CA SER A 196 12.33 4.72 -0.70
C SER A 196 13.32 5.88 -0.60
N ILE A 197 14.50 5.77 -1.24
CA ILE A 197 15.51 6.84 -1.27
C ILE A 197 14.99 8.01 -2.10
N CYS A 198 14.44 7.74 -3.28
CA CYS A 198 13.85 8.80 -4.12
C CYS A 198 12.75 9.54 -3.37
N TYR A 199 11.85 8.81 -2.70
CA TYR A 199 10.76 9.38 -1.91
C TYR A 199 11.26 10.20 -0.70
N PHE A 200 12.33 9.74 -0.06
CA PHE A 200 12.97 10.46 1.05
C PHE A 200 13.56 11.81 0.59
N LEU A 201 14.07 11.88 -0.64
CA LEU A 201 14.63 13.10 -1.22
C LEU A 201 13.55 14.05 -1.75
N SER A 202 12.45 13.52 -2.30
CA SER A 202 11.37 14.32 -2.85
C SER A 202 10.46 14.94 -1.78
N ALA A 203 10.21 14.24 -0.67
CA ALA A 203 9.38 14.76 0.43
C ALA A 203 9.81 16.15 0.96
N PRO A 204 11.10 16.41 1.32
CA PRO A 204 11.54 17.74 1.70
C PRO A 204 11.53 18.74 0.53
N ALA A 205 11.67 18.27 -0.72
CA ALA A 205 11.61 19.11 -1.90
C ALA A 205 10.19 19.70 -2.07
N ILE A 206 9.15 18.88 -1.91
CA ILE A 206 7.74 19.34 -1.93
C ILE A 206 7.51 20.42 -0.87
N ALA A 207 7.90 20.16 0.38
CA ALA A 207 7.74 21.12 1.46
C ALA A 207 8.49 22.44 1.19
N THR A 208 9.68 22.35 0.61
CA THR A 208 10.50 23.52 0.25
C THR A 208 9.87 24.33 -0.87
N PHE A 209 9.42 23.70 -1.95
CA PHE A 209 8.77 24.40 -3.07
C PHE A 209 7.44 25.03 -2.65
N TYR A 210 6.67 24.33 -1.82
CA TYR A 210 5.45 24.88 -1.22
C TYR A 210 5.75 26.12 -0.37
N ALA A 211 6.77 26.06 0.49
CA ALA A 211 7.16 27.19 1.33
C ALA A 211 7.72 28.37 0.52
N LEU A 212 8.53 28.11 -0.53
CA LEU A 212 9.05 29.14 -1.44
C LEU A 212 7.92 29.85 -2.19
N TYR A 213 6.93 29.10 -2.63
CA TYR A 213 5.76 29.66 -3.29
C TYR A 213 4.93 30.53 -2.33
N TRP A 214 4.65 30.04 -1.12
CA TRP A 214 3.79 30.74 -0.16
C TRP A 214 4.45 31.93 0.54
N LYS A 215 5.74 31.82 0.91
CA LYS A 215 6.44 32.86 1.68
C LYS A 215 7.21 33.84 0.82
N ALA A 216 7.76 33.37 -0.30
CA ALA A 216 8.66 34.17 -1.15
C ALA A 216 8.05 34.50 -2.53
N CYS A 217 6.82 34.07 -2.82
CA CYS A 217 6.10 34.34 -4.06
C CYS A 217 6.87 34.03 -5.36
N PHE A 218 7.72 33.00 -5.36
CA PHE A 218 8.35 32.52 -6.58
C PHE A 218 7.36 31.72 -7.43
N THR A 219 6.90 32.27 -8.55
CA THR A 219 5.88 31.65 -9.43
C THR A 219 6.28 30.26 -9.95
N TRP A 220 7.55 30.08 -10.32
CA TRP A 220 8.10 28.80 -10.80
C TRP A 220 8.12 27.69 -9.73
N ALA A 221 8.11 28.05 -8.43
CA ALA A 221 8.17 27.06 -7.36
C ALA A 221 6.90 26.19 -7.31
N TYR A 222 5.75 26.74 -7.74
CA TYR A 222 4.51 25.97 -7.79
C TYR A 222 4.54 24.85 -8.84
N GLU A 223 5.15 25.10 -10.00
CA GLU A 223 5.25 24.09 -11.06
C GLU A 223 6.15 22.92 -10.64
N LEU A 224 7.26 23.23 -9.96
CA LEU A 224 8.12 22.20 -9.38
C LEU A 224 7.42 21.43 -8.26
N PHE A 225 6.66 22.11 -7.40
CA PHE A 225 5.83 21.46 -6.39
C PHE A 225 4.88 20.44 -7.03
N ALA A 226 4.13 20.84 -8.07
CA ALA A 226 3.19 19.96 -8.76
C ALA A 226 3.89 18.78 -9.46
N LEU A 227 5.04 19.01 -10.09
CA LEU A 227 5.82 17.94 -10.74
C LEU A 227 6.30 16.91 -9.72
N VAL A 228 6.84 17.35 -8.58
CA VAL A 228 7.31 16.45 -7.54
C VAL A 228 6.14 15.72 -6.87
N GLU A 229 4.99 16.38 -6.69
CA GLU A 229 3.77 15.72 -6.20
C GLU A 229 3.33 14.57 -7.13
N TYR A 230 3.30 14.78 -8.44
CA TYR A 230 3.01 13.70 -9.39
C TYR A 230 3.99 12.54 -9.24
N LEU A 231 5.29 12.85 -9.19
CA LEU A 231 6.33 11.85 -9.02
C LEU A 231 6.13 11.04 -7.74
N ASP A 232 5.82 11.70 -6.62
CA ASP A 232 5.57 11.07 -5.33
C ASP A 232 4.35 10.16 -5.34
N VAL A 233 3.24 10.60 -5.93
CA VAL A 233 2.03 9.78 -6.07
C VAL A 233 2.32 8.53 -6.89
N PHE A 234 3.01 8.67 -8.03
CA PHE A 234 3.42 7.51 -8.82
C PHE A 234 4.38 6.60 -8.05
N MET A 235 5.37 7.15 -7.33
CA MET A 235 6.29 6.35 -6.52
C MET A 235 5.57 5.55 -5.44
N VAL A 236 4.57 6.13 -4.77
CA VAL A 236 3.75 5.42 -3.77
C VAL A 236 2.97 4.29 -4.42
N ILE A 237 2.28 4.55 -5.54
CA ILE A 237 1.53 3.54 -6.28
C ILE A 237 2.46 2.41 -6.75
N PHE A 238 3.62 2.74 -7.32
CA PHE A 238 4.60 1.77 -7.78
C PHE A 238 5.21 0.96 -6.63
N TYR A 239 5.53 1.59 -5.49
CA TYR A 239 6.07 0.89 -4.33
C TYR A 239 5.12 -0.22 -3.85
N HIS A 240 3.85 0.15 -3.70
CA HIS A 240 2.78 -0.77 -3.33
C HIS A 240 2.58 -1.84 -4.40
N GLY A 241 2.57 -1.48 -5.69
CA GLY A 241 2.50 -2.42 -6.82
C GLY A 241 3.65 -3.43 -6.85
N CYS A 242 4.88 -2.99 -6.61
CA CYS A 242 6.06 -3.86 -6.51
C CYS A 242 5.92 -4.87 -5.37
N CYS A 243 5.39 -4.46 -4.22
CA CYS A 243 5.10 -5.36 -3.11
C CYS A 243 4.15 -6.48 -3.53
N VAL A 244 3.09 -6.15 -4.28
CA VAL A 244 2.10 -7.15 -4.67
C VAL A 244 2.63 -8.06 -5.79
N TYR A 245 3.29 -7.51 -6.81
CA TYR A 245 3.79 -8.25 -7.96
C TYR A 245 4.93 -9.21 -7.58
N TRP A 246 5.96 -8.72 -6.88
CA TRP A 246 7.14 -9.55 -6.59
C TRP A 246 7.07 -10.30 -5.26
N ASP A 247 6.31 -9.82 -4.28
CA ASP A 247 6.29 -10.46 -2.96
C ASP A 247 5.09 -11.38 -2.75
N ILE A 248 3.99 -11.17 -3.47
CA ILE A 248 2.73 -11.90 -3.24
C ILE A 248 2.40 -12.84 -4.41
N GLN A 249 2.60 -12.39 -5.64
CA GLN A 249 2.29 -13.18 -6.83
C GLN A 249 3.00 -14.55 -6.78
N HIS A 250 2.19 -15.62 -6.87
CA HIS A 250 2.60 -17.03 -6.80
C HIS A 250 3.08 -17.55 -5.43
N LYS A 251 3.15 -16.72 -4.38
CA LYS A 251 3.63 -17.12 -3.03
C LYS A 251 2.53 -17.30 -2.00
N VAL A 252 1.35 -16.72 -2.25
CA VAL A 252 0.18 -16.80 -1.37
C VAL A 252 -0.97 -17.41 -2.15
N VAL A 253 -1.75 -18.28 -1.51
CA VAL A 253 -3.01 -18.80 -2.02
C VAL A 253 -4.04 -18.63 -0.92
N PHE A 254 -5.16 -17.95 -1.23
CA PHE A 254 -6.29 -17.81 -0.33
C PHE A 254 -7.25 -18.97 -0.57
N THR A 255 -7.52 -19.75 0.46
CA THR A 255 -8.50 -20.85 0.40
C THR A 255 -9.45 -20.76 1.58
N VAL A 256 -10.75 -20.72 1.31
CA VAL A 256 -11.79 -20.89 2.32
C VAL A 256 -12.11 -22.37 2.39
N ARG A 257 -12.03 -22.95 3.59
CA ARG A 257 -12.26 -24.38 3.83
C ARG A 257 -13.39 -24.57 4.82
N LEU A 258 -14.33 -25.45 4.49
CA LEU A 258 -15.28 -25.97 5.45
C LEU A 258 -14.58 -27.10 6.21
N ASN A 259 -14.36 -26.91 7.50
CA ASN A 259 -14.00 -28.03 8.36
C ASN A 259 -15.29 -28.78 8.68
N LYS A 260 -15.41 -30.01 8.21
CA LYS A 260 -16.43 -30.92 8.74
C LYS A 260 -16.07 -31.11 10.21
N SER A 261 -16.93 -30.69 11.13
CA SER A 261 -16.81 -31.09 12.53
C SER A 261 -16.80 -32.61 12.53
N SER A 262 -15.75 -33.24 13.05
CA SER A 262 -15.91 -34.63 13.49
C SER A 262 -17.10 -34.60 14.43
N ASP A 263 -18.20 -35.24 14.03
CA ASP A 263 -19.16 -35.73 15.00
C ASP A 263 -18.33 -36.47 16.03
N LYS A 264 -18.43 -35.99 17.27
CA LYS A 264 -17.93 -36.71 18.42
C LYS A 264 -18.72 -38.01 18.47
N ASN A 265 -18.25 -39.05 17.79
CA ASN A 265 -18.51 -40.39 18.26
C ASN A 265 -17.75 -40.51 19.57
N VAL A 266 -18.53 -40.27 20.63
CA VAL A 266 -18.21 -40.63 22.00
C VAL A 266 -18.10 -42.15 22.02
N ASP A 267 -16.93 -42.67 21.70
CA ASP A 267 -16.52 -43.94 22.28
C ASP A 267 -15.86 -43.60 23.61
N LYS A 268 -16.58 -43.93 24.68
CA LYS A 268 -16.08 -43.87 26.04
C LYS A 268 -14.88 -44.82 26.16
N ASP A 269 -13.78 -44.19 26.56
CA ASP A 269 -12.66 -44.70 27.36
C ASP A 269 -12.68 -46.19 27.73
N ASP A 270 -11.54 -46.84 27.46
CA ASP A 270 -10.91 -47.62 28.52
C ASP A 270 -9.40 -47.40 28.42
N THR A 271 -8.83 -46.80 29.47
CA THR A 271 -7.40 -46.56 29.73
C THR A 271 -6.70 -45.40 28.99
N GLY A 272 -7.08 -44.18 29.35
CA GLY A 272 -6.19 -43.29 30.12
C GLY A 272 -4.89 -42.82 29.43
N LYS A 273 -4.97 -41.69 28.72
CA LYS A 273 -3.97 -40.60 28.72
C LYS A 273 -4.51 -39.39 27.97
N GLU A 274 -4.89 -38.38 28.73
CA GLU A 274 -5.21 -37.04 28.24
C GLU A 274 -3.89 -36.35 27.87
N LEU A 275 -3.55 -36.32 26.57
CA LEU A 275 -2.49 -35.43 26.08
C LEU A 275 -3.15 -34.19 25.49
N THR A 276 -3.38 -33.20 26.36
CA THR A 276 -3.52 -31.81 25.97
C THR A 276 -2.36 -31.42 25.06
N THR A 277 -2.64 -30.89 23.87
CA THR A 277 -1.69 -29.99 23.22
C THR A 277 -2.44 -28.86 22.55
N GLU A 278 -2.21 -27.69 23.14
CA GLU A 278 -2.75 -26.38 22.82
C GLU A 278 -2.22 -25.84 21.47
N LEU A 279 -2.99 -24.88 20.94
CA LEU A 279 -2.60 -23.72 20.10
C LEU A 279 -1.89 -23.95 18.76
#